data_AF-A0A7S3MGG2-F1
#
_entry.id   AF-A0A7S3MGG2-F1
#
_cell.length_a   1.000
_cell.length_b   1.000
_cell.length_c   1.000
_cell.angle_alpha   90.00
_cell.angle_beta   90.00
_cell.angle_gamma   90.00
#
_symmetry.space_group_name_H-M   'P 1'
#
loop_
_entity.id
_entity.type
_entity.pdbx_description
1 polymer ?
#
loop_
_entity_poly.entity_id
_entity_poly.type
_entity_poly.pdbx_seq_one_letter_code
_entity_poly.pdbx_strand_id
1 'polypeptide(L)'
;VPALQQALCDPALEVCSQAAKAFQTLFKSVGVKAIHQIVPTLLATYGDGSGAESQLALQGLREIVKLRPRDLLEYLLPTLMVSPVSVTCARALGSIMEVAGPQLHHYISTLIPALVLELSSTDAKVEALRATAADSASDAAQLDSESVRYEALKDAAAAVMGAITTDGVHHLVGELGRQMDHDTSAKRRRWGCWLAGQFFTHSQASFSEYVPVMLKFLLSRVAESDRPLLQATVDALQALATTVPAGDF
;
A
#
# COMPACT_ATOMS: atom_id res chain seq x y z
N VAL A 1 19.23 -23.51 6.27
CA VAL A 1 18.75 -22.14 5.94
C VAL A 1 19.04 -21.78 4.48
N PRO A 2 20.26 -21.93 3.93
CA PRO A 2 20.55 -21.53 2.53
C PRO A 2 19.71 -22.28 1.48
N ALA A 3 19.57 -23.61 1.61
CA ALA A 3 18.74 -24.40 0.70
C ALA A 3 17.25 -23.99 0.71
N LEU A 4 16.75 -23.48 1.85
CA LEU A 4 15.38 -23.00 1.96
C LEU A 4 15.21 -21.66 1.23
N GLN A 5 16.17 -20.75 1.36
CA GLN A 5 16.15 -19.47 0.64
C GLN A 5 16.23 -19.69 -0.87
N GLN A 6 17.08 -20.61 -1.32
CA GLN A 6 17.17 -20.97 -2.73
C GLN A 6 15.86 -21.56 -3.25
N ALA A 7 15.24 -22.47 -2.51
CA ALA A 7 13.95 -23.08 -2.88
C ALA A 7 12.78 -22.08 -2.86
N LEU A 8 12.83 -21.04 -2.02
CA LEU A 8 11.85 -19.95 -2.03
C LEU A 8 11.97 -19.06 -3.27
N CYS A 9 13.17 -18.96 -3.86
CA CYS A 9 13.43 -18.24 -5.10
C CYS A 9 13.41 -19.16 -6.33
N ASP A 10 12.77 -20.33 -6.26
CA ASP A 10 12.70 -21.27 -7.37
C ASP A 10 11.68 -20.81 -8.43
N PRO A 11 12.00 -20.88 -9.74
CA PRO A 11 11.06 -20.52 -10.80
C PRO A 11 9.81 -21.40 -10.86
N ALA A 12 9.86 -22.64 -10.36
CA ALA A 12 8.69 -23.49 -10.25
C ALA A 12 7.88 -23.12 -9.00
N LEU A 13 6.65 -22.62 -9.22
CA LEU A 13 5.74 -22.23 -8.14
C LEU A 13 5.45 -23.37 -7.15
N GLU A 14 5.45 -24.62 -7.60
CA GLU A 14 5.30 -25.78 -6.73
C GLU A 14 6.46 -25.89 -5.73
N VAL A 15 7.69 -25.68 -6.18
CA VAL A 15 8.88 -25.72 -5.31
C VAL A 15 8.84 -24.57 -4.31
N CYS A 16 8.51 -23.36 -4.77
CA CYS A 16 8.34 -22.18 -3.91
C CYS A 16 7.26 -22.42 -2.84
N SER A 17 6.11 -23.00 -3.21
CA SER A 17 5.03 -23.31 -2.26
C SER A 17 5.43 -24.37 -1.24
N GLN A 18 6.15 -25.42 -1.65
CA GLN A 18 6.70 -26.42 -0.72
C GLN A 18 7.77 -25.83 0.19
N ALA A 19 8.61 -24.93 -0.32
CA ALA A 19 9.58 -24.18 0.47
C ALA A 19 8.87 -23.30 1.51
N ALA A 20 7.77 -22.64 1.17
CA ALA A 20 6.97 -21.87 2.11
C ALA A 20 6.36 -22.76 3.23
N LYS A 21 5.92 -23.98 2.90
CA LYS A 21 5.49 -24.97 3.91
C LYS A 21 6.66 -25.43 4.79
N ALA A 22 7.84 -25.65 4.22
CA ALA A 22 9.04 -25.95 4.98
C ALA A 22 9.43 -24.80 5.92
N PHE A 23 9.28 -23.55 5.47
CA PHE A 23 9.42 -22.36 6.30
C PHE A 23 8.44 -22.36 7.47
N GLN A 24 7.18 -22.79 7.28
CA GLN A 24 6.25 -22.94 8.40
C GLN A 24 6.75 -23.96 9.44
N THR A 25 7.34 -25.07 9.02
CA THR A 25 7.92 -26.07 9.93
C THR A 25 9.12 -25.50 10.69
N LEU A 26 9.99 -24.74 10.02
CA LEU A 26 11.09 -24.02 10.67
C LEU A 26 10.56 -23.00 11.68
N PHE A 27 9.55 -22.22 11.31
CA PHE A 27 8.94 -21.25 12.22
C PHE A 27 8.35 -21.93 13.47
N LYS A 28 7.74 -23.11 13.33
CA LYS A 28 7.25 -23.87 14.49
C LYS A 28 8.36 -24.29 15.46
N SER A 29 9.59 -24.50 14.98
CA SER A 29 10.70 -24.94 15.83
C SER A 29 11.49 -23.78 16.45
N VAL A 30 11.72 -22.68 15.71
CA VAL A 30 12.55 -21.56 16.17
C VAL A 30 11.81 -20.23 16.34
N GLY A 31 10.51 -20.19 16.04
CA GLY A 31 9.65 -19.02 16.17
C GLY A 31 10.05 -17.87 15.25
N VAL A 32 9.87 -16.64 15.75
CA VAL A 32 10.15 -15.37 15.05
C VAL A 32 11.61 -15.29 14.54
N LYS A 33 12.55 -16.02 15.14
CA LYS A 33 13.93 -16.11 14.64
C LYS A 33 14.00 -16.61 13.19
N ALA A 34 13.05 -17.43 12.75
CA ALA A 34 12.98 -17.86 11.35
C ALA A 34 12.73 -16.69 10.40
N ILE A 35 11.89 -15.72 10.79
CA ILE A 35 11.62 -14.50 10.01
C ILE A 35 12.92 -13.70 9.86
N HIS A 36 13.60 -13.42 10.97
CA HIS A 36 14.85 -12.67 10.98
C HIS A 36 16.00 -13.35 10.20
N GLN A 37 15.93 -14.67 10.01
CA GLN A 37 16.92 -15.41 9.21
C GLN A 37 16.62 -15.41 7.71
N ILE A 38 15.35 -15.33 7.31
CA ILE A 38 14.94 -15.55 5.91
C ILE A 38 14.54 -14.24 5.23
N VAL A 39 13.68 -13.44 5.87
CA VAL A 39 13.06 -12.27 5.25
C VAL A 39 14.08 -11.19 4.87
N PRO A 40 15.09 -10.84 5.70
CA PRO A 40 16.09 -9.86 5.29
C PRO A 40 16.84 -10.24 4.02
N THR A 41 17.18 -11.52 3.86
CA THR A 41 17.86 -12.01 2.66
C THR A 41 16.99 -11.90 1.43
N LEU A 42 15.71 -12.28 1.51
CA LEU A 42 14.78 -12.15 0.38
C LEU A 42 14.53 -10.68 0.01
N LEU A 43 14.41 -9.79 0.99
CA LEU A 43 14.27 -8.35 0.73
C LEU A 43 15.54 -7.75 0.12
N ALA A 44 16.73 -8.20 0.53
CA ALA A 44 17.99 -7.80 -0.09
C ALA A 44 18.06 -8.25 -1.55
N THR A 45 17.80 -9.53 -1.83
CA THR A 45 17.75 -10.07 -3.20
C THR A 45 16.72 -9.36 -4.07
N TYR A 46 15.56 -9.01 -3.50
CA TYR A 46 14.56 -8.21 -4.21
C TYR A 46 15.07 -6.79 -4.52
N GLY A 47 15.80 -6.17 -3.59
CA GLY A 47 16.35 -4.82 -3.71
C GLY A 47 17.52 -4.69 -4.68
N ASP A 48 18.24 -5.76 -4.98
CA ASP A 48 19.44 -5.75 -5.84
C ASP A 48 19.16 -5.53 -7.33
N GLY A 49 17.89 -5.50 -7.78
CA GLY A 49 17.56 -5.04 -9.15
C GLY A 49 16.23 -5.50 -9.71
N SER A 50 16.06 -5.36 -11.03
CA SER A 50 14.85 -5.71 -11.79
C SER A 50 14.93 -7.07 -12.51
N GLY A 51 15.87 -7.93 -12.11
CA GLY A 51 16.10 -9.24 -12.72
C GLY A 51 15.09 -10.30 -12.31
N ALA A 52 15.15 -11.46 -12.96
CA ALA A 52 14.30 -12.62 -12.63
C ALA A 52 14.44 -13.03 -11.15
N GLU A 53 15.66 -13.00 -10.60
CA GLU A 53 15.93 -13.34 -9.20
C GLU A 53 15.19 -12.43 -8.20
N SER A 54 15.06 -11.14 -8.51
CA SER A 54 14.30 -10.20 -7.68
C SER A 54 12.81 -10.56 -7.66
N GLN A 55 12.23 -10.85 -8.82
CA GLN A 55 10.83 -11.28 -8.91
C GLN A 55 10.59 -12.61 -8.19
N LEU A 56 11.53 -13.54 -8.27
CA LEU A 56 11.47 -14.82 -7.56
C LEU A 56 11.57 -14.62 -6.04
N ALA A 57 12.43 -13.72 -5.56
CA ALA A 57 12.52 -13.39 -4.14
C ALA A 57 11.23 -12.75 -3.61
N LEU A 58 10.62 -11.84 -4.37
CA LEU A 58 9.32 -11.25 -4.04
C LEU A 58 8.21 -12.31 -4.02
N GLN A 59 8.22 -13.23 -4.99
CA GLN A 59 7.27 -14.33 -5.03
C GLN A 59 7.43 -15.26 -3.81
N GLY A 60 8.67 -15.57 -3.42
CA GLY A 60 8.97 -16.31 -2.19
C GLY A 60 8.46 -15.61 -0.93
N LEU A 61 8.61 -14.27 -0.85
CA LEU A 61 8.03 -13.46 0.23
C LEU A 61 6.51 -13.55 0.25
N ARG A 62 5.85 -13.46 -0.90
CA ARG A 62 4.39 -13.58 -1.00
C ARG A 62 3.90 -14.95 -0.51
N GLU A 63 4.58 -16.02 -0.88
CA GLU A 63 4.19 -17.38 -0.47
C GLU A 63 4.30 -17.58 1.05
N ILE A 64 5.35 -17.06 1.71
CA ILE A 64 5.44 -17.16 3.17
C ILE A 64 4.43 -16.26 3.90
N VAL A 65 4.07 -15.11 3.32
CA VAL A 65 3.02 -14.22 3.85
C VAL A 65 1.65 -14.89 3.81
N LYS A 66 1.26 -15.51 2.68
CA LYS A 66 -0.01 -16.25 2.56
C LYS A 66 -0.19 -17.28 3.68
N LEU A 67 0.91 -17.92 4.04
CA LEU A 67 0.95 -19.00 5.02
C LEU A 67 0.99 -18.53 6.47
N ARG A 68 1.42 -17.29 6.74
CA ARG A 68 1.52 -16.73 8.08
C ARG A 68 1.45 -15.20 8.05
N PRO A 69 0.30 -14.61 7.70
CA PRO A 69 0.23 -13.18 7.46
C PRO A 69 0.43 -12.38 8.75
N ARG A 70 0.01 -12.90 9.92
CA ARG A 70 0.11 -12.18 11.20
C ARG A 70 1.54 -11.81 11.56
N ASP A 71 2.39 -12.81 11.75
CA ASP A 71 3.77 -12.63 12.19
C ASP A 71 4.62 -11.95 11.12
N LEU A 72 4.33 -12.22 9.83
CA LEU A 72 5.07 -11.61 8.74
C LEU A 72 4.71 -10.13 8.58
N LEU A 73 3.44 -9.74 8.66
CA LEU A 73 3.07 -8.32 8.58
C LEU A 73 3.56 -7.51 9.77
N GLU A 74 3.60 -8.10 10.97
CA GLU A 74 4.16 -7.46 12.17
C GLU A 74 5.64 -7.08 11.96
N TYR A 75 6.40 -7.91 11.23
CA TYR A 75 7.79 -7.62 10.87
C TYR A 75 7.91 -6.72 9.63
N LEU A 76 7.13 -6.99 8.58
CA LEU A 76 7.27 -6.36 7.27
C LEU A 76 6.77 -4.92 7.26
N LEU A 77 5.64 -4.59 7.88
CA LEU A 77 5.10 -3.23 7.81
C LEU A 77 6.06 -2.19 8.42
N PRO A 78 6.65 -2.39 9.62
CA PRO A 78 7.66 -1.48 10.14
C PRO A 78 8.92 -1.40 9.27
N THR A 79 9.27 -2.48 8.57
CA THR A 79 10.45 -2.53 7.68
C THR A 79 10.20 -1.79 6.36
N LEU A 80 9.01 -1.93 5.78
CA LEU A 80 8.66 -1.37 4.47
C LEU A 80 8.19 0.08 4.55
N MET A 81 7.65 0.51 5.71
CA MET A 81 7.13 1.86 5.93
C MET A 81 8.12 2.79 6.65
N VAL A 82 9.43 2.51 6.55
CA VAL A 82 10.46 3.45 7.01
C VAL A 82 10.49 4.65 6.07
N SER A 83 10.10 5.82 6.58
CA SER A 83 10.13 7.09 5.83
C SER A 83 11.57 7.62 5.69
N PRO A 84 11.97 8.12 4.50
CA PRO A 84 11.20 8.12 3.26
C PRO A 84 11.12 6.71 2.66
N VAL A 85 9.93 6.31 2.24
CA VAL A 85 9.69 4.97 1.70
C VAL A 85 10.34 4.86 0.33
N SER A 86 11.25 3.89 0.17
CA SER A 86 11.95 3.66 -1.09
C SER A 86 11.05 3.01 -2.15
N VAL A 87 11.41 3.16 -3.43
CA VAL A 87 10.68 2.54 -4.56
C VAL A 87 10.52 1.03 -4.36
N THR A 88 11.60 0.35 -3.94
CA THR A 88 11.60 -1.08 -3.65
C THR A 88 10.64 -1.41 -2.52
N CYS A 89 10.66 -0.67 -1.42
CA CYS A 89 9.75 -0.93 -0.29
C CYS A 89 8.28 -0.69 -0.66
N ALA A 90 7.98 0.36 -1.44
CA ALA A 90 6.63 0.63 -1.93
C ALA A 90 6.13 -0.51 -2.84
N ARG A 91 6.93 -0.95 -3.82
CA ARG A 91 6.57 -2.07 -4.70
C ARG A 91 6.40 -3.39 -3.94
N ALA A 92 7.28 -3.68 -2.97
CA ALA A 92 7.14 -4.83 -2.10
C ALA A 92 5.86 -4.76 -1.27
N LEU A 93 5.54 -3.59 -0.68
CA LEU A 93 4.31 -3.38 0.06
C LEU A 93 3.10 -3.72 -0.82
N GLY A 94 2.97 -3.11 -1.99
CA GLY A 94 1.84 -3.37 -2.89
C GLY A 94 1.66 -4.87 -3.19
N SER A 95 2.76 -5.55 -3.56
CA SER A 95 2.72 -6.98 -3.90
C SER A 95 2.40 -7.91 -2.72
N ILE A 96 2.84 -7.55 -1.51
CA ILE A 96 2.57 -8.31 -0.28
C ILE A 96 1.12 -8.11 0.17
N MET A 97 0.56 -6.90 0.01
CA MET A 97 -0.81 -6.59 0.42
C MET A 97 -1.86 -7.38 -0.36
N GLU A 98 -1.62 -7.65 -1.64
CA GLU A 98 -2.48 -8.51 -2.46
C GLU A 98 -2.69 -9.92 -1.89
N VAL A 99 -1.72 -10.41 -1.10
CA VAL A 99 -1.73 -11.78 -0.55
C VAL A 99 -1.86 -11.82 0.97
N ALA A 100 -1.91 -10.67 1.63
CA ALA A 100 -1.98 -10.55 3.09
C ALA A 100 -3.34 -10.98 3.66
N GLY A 101 -4.41 -10.85 2.86
CA GLY A 101 -5.77 -11.18 3.26
C GLY A 101 -6.28 -10.34 4.44
N PRO A 102 -7.26 -10.85 5.22
CA PRO A 102 -7.92 -10.08 6.30
C PRO A 102 -6.98 -9.59 7.41
N GLN A 103 -5.79 -10.18 7.54
CA GLN A 103 -4.81 -9.76 8.53
C GLN A 103 -4.41 -8.28 8.39
N LEU A 104 -4.50 -7.72 7.18
CA LEU A 104 -4.28 -6.30 6.90
C LEU A 104 -5.18 -5.39 7.75
N HIS A 105 -6.41 -5.82 8.07
CA HIS A 105 -7.39 -4.97 8.76
C HIS A 105 -6.90 -4.47 10.12
N HIS A 106 -6.11 -5.29 10.82
CA HIS A 106 -5.51 -4.94 12.10
C HIS A 106 -4.53 -3.76 12.03
N TYR A 107 -4.04 -3.46 10.83
CA TYR A 107 -3.05 -2.40 10.59
C TYR A 107 -3.65 -1.16 9.92
N ILE A 108 -4.94 -1.13 9.60
CA ILE A 108 -5.58 0.02 8.92
C ILE A 108 -5.32 1.33 9.68
N SER A 109 -5.51 1.31 11.01
CA SER A 109 -5.36 2.50 11.87
C SER A 109 -3.94 3.06 11.96
N THR A 110 -2.92 2.31 11.53
CA THR A 110 -1.52 2.75 11.52
C THR A 110 -0.99 2.94 10.10
N LEU A 111 -1.35 2.05 9.19
CA LEU A 111 -0.88 2.03 7.81
C LEU A 111 -1.50 3.16 6.98
N ILE A 112 -2.81 3.41 7.09
CA ILE A 112 -3.47 4.46 6.31
C ILE A 112 -2.92 5.86 6.65
N PRO A 113 -2.79 6.27 7.93
CA PRO A 113 -2.12 7.53 8.27
C PRO A 113 -0.69 7.63 7.74
N ALA A 114 0.09 6.54 7.83
CA ALA A 114 1.46 6.51 7.35
C ALA A 114 1.54 6.72 5.83
N LEU A 115 0.67 6.06 5.06
CA LEU A 115 0.57 6.24 3.61
C LEU A 115 0.13 7.67 3.24
N VAL A 116 -0.87 8.22 3.93
CA VAL A 116 -1.31 9.61 3.71
C VAL A 116 -0.16 10.59 3.95
N LEU A 117 0.61 10.39 5.02
CA LEU A 117 1.77 11.21 5.35
C LEU A 117 2.87 11.12 4.29
N GLU A 118 3.23 9.90 3.89
CA GLU A 118 4.29 9.65 2.91
C GLU A 118 3.90 10.17 1.51
N LEU A 119 2.64 9.99 1.10
CA LEU A 119 2.12 10.54 -0.16
C LEU A 119 2.08 12.07 -0.10
N SER A 120 1.65 12.66 1.01
CA SER A 120 1.62 14.12 1.19
C SER A 120 3.01 14.76 1.13
N SER A 121 4.00 14.14 1.78
CA SER A 121 5.39 14.64 1.78
C SER A 121 6.03 14.50 0.42
N THR A 122 5.80 13.38 -0.26
CA THR A 122 6.34 13.09 -1.59
C THR A 122 5.73 13.99 -2.66
N ASP A 123 4.41 14.19 -2.65
CA ASP A 123 3.72 15.10 -3.57
C ASP A 123 4.23 16.54 -3.45
N ALA A 124 4.42 17.01 -2.21
CA ALA A 124 4.99 18.35 -1.97
C ALA A 124 6.43 18.48 -2.49
N LYS A 125 7.24 17.43 -2.35
CA LYS A 125 8.62 17.41 -2.86
C LYS A 125 8.64 17.39 -4.40
N VAL A 126 7.79 16.58 -5.02
CA VAL A 126 7.64 16.51 -6.48
C VAL A 126 7.15 17.85 -7.03
N GLU A 127 6.19 18.51 -6.39
CA GLU A 127 5.71 19.85 -6.78
C GLU A 127 6.83 20.90 -6.70
N ALA A 128 7.59 20.93 -5.61
CA ALA A 128 8.71 21.84 -5.44
C ALA A 128 9.79 21.63 -6.51
N LEU A 129 10.15 20.37 -6.79
CA LEU A 129 11.14 20.05 -7.84
C LEU A 129 10.62 20.39 -9.24
N ARG A 130 9.33 20.19 -9.53
CA ARG A 130 8.73 20.60 -10.82
C ARG A 130 8.83 22.11 -11.05
N ALA A 131 8.72 22.91 -10.00
CA ALA A 131 8.80 24.36 -10.11
C ALA A 131 10.20 24.86 -10.53
N THR A 132 11.27 24.11 -10.22
CA THR A 132 12.66 24.53 -10.46
C THR A 132 13.40 23.67 -11.49
N ALA A 133 12.82 22.54 -11.92
CA ALA A 133 13.45 21.59 -12.85
C ALA A 133 13.80 22.17 -14.24
N ALA A 134 13.10 23.23 -14.68
CA ALA A 134 13.43 23.91 -15.94
C ALA A 134 14.78 24.64 -15.88
N ASP A 135 15.18 25.11 -14.70
CA ASP A 135 16.35 25.95 -14.48
C ASP A 135 17.54 25.19 -13.88
N SER A 136 17.32 23.99 -13.32
CA SER A 136 18.34 23.16 -12.65
C SER A 136 18.33 21.72 -13.17
N ALA A 137 19.41 21.32 -13.83
CA ALA A 137 19.61 19.93 -14.27
C ALA A 137 19.68 18.94 -13.10
N SER A 138 20.14 19.39 -11.92
CA SER A 138 20.13 18.59 -10.70
C SER A 138 18.69 18.35 -10.23
N ASP A 139 17.85 19.37 -10.27
CA ASP A 139 16.46 19.28 -9.81
C ASP A 139 15.63 18.43 -10.80
N ALA A 140 15.93 18.50 -12.09
CA ALA A 140 15.36 17.62 -13.10
C ALA A 140 15.68 16.14 -12.83
N ALA A 141 16.95 15.81 -12.56
CA ALA A 141 17.33 14.43 -12.22
C ALA A 141 16.69 13.93 -10.90
N GLN A 142 16.56 14.82 -9.91
CA GLN A 142 15.85 14.51 -8.66
C GLN A 142 14.35 14.32 -8.89
N LEU A 143 13.74 15.14 -9.74
CA LEU A 143 12.34 15.04 -10.10
C LEU A 143 12.02 13.70 -10.75
N ASP A 144 12.88 13.21 -11.65
CA ASP A 144 12.71 11.91 -12.29
C ASP A 144 12.68 10.78 -11.25
N SER A 145 13.65 10.76 -10.34
CA SER A 145 13.72 9.76 -9.25
C SER A 145 12.53 9.85 -8.29
N GLU A 146 12.17 11.05 -7.86
CA GLU A 146 11.03 11.28 -6.96
C GLU A 146 9.68 10.96 -7.60
N SER A 147 9.53 11.20 -8.91
CA SER A 147 8.31 10.84 -9.66
C SER A 147 8.13 9.34 -9.73
N VAL A 148 9.20 8.56 -9.95
CA VAL A 148 9.15 7.09 -9.91
C VAL A 148 8.76 6.59 -8.52
N ARG A 149 9.31 7.20 -7.46
CA ARG A 149 8.96 6.88 -6.07
C ARG A 149 7.50 7.21 -5.76
N TYR A 150 7.02 8.35 -6.25
CA TYR A 150 5.66 8.79 -6.06
C TYR A 150 4.64 7.85 -6.71
N GLU A 151 4.87 7.42 -7.94
CA GLU A 151 4.00 6.45 -8.61
C GLU A 151 4.03 5.09 -7.93
N ALA A 152 5.21 4.58 -7.53
CA ALA A 152 5.30 3.34 -6.78
C ALA A 152 4.54 3.37 -5.45
N LEU A 153 4.52 4.52 -4.76
CA LEU A 153 3.74 4.72 -3.54
C LEU A 153 2.23 4.74 -3.80
N LYS A 154 1.80 5.37 -4.90
CA LYS A 154 0.39 5.36 -5.30
C LYS A 154 -0.07 3.94 -5.64
N ASP A 155 0.72 3.18 -6.38
CA ASP A 155 0.42 1.77 -6.69
C ASP A 155 0.32 0.93 -5.41
N ALA A 156 1.26 1.11 -4.47
CA ALA A 156 1.23 0.41 -3.20
C ALA A 156 -0.01 0.76 -2.37
N ALA A 157 -0.37 2.04 -2.32
CA ALA A 157 -1.56 2.50 -1.62
C ALA A 157 -2.85 1.96 -2.26
N ALA A 158 -2.94 1.95 -3.60
CA ALA A 158 -4.07 1.36 -4.32
C ALA A 158 -4.21 -0.14 -4.01
N ALA A 159 -3.10 -0.88 -3.99
CA ALA A 159 -3.09 -2.29 -3.61
C ALA A 159 -3.53 -2.51 -2.15
N VAL A 160 -3.12 -1.65 -1.21
CA VAL A 160 -3.62 -1.67 0.18
C VAL A 160 -5.14 -1.47 0.21
N MET A 161 -5.66 -0.48 -0.50
CA MET A 161 -7.10 -0.22 -0.54
C MET A 161 -7.88 -1.38 -1.18
N GLY A 162 -7.36 -1.96 -2.27
CA GLY A 162 -7.96 -3.10 -2.96
C GLY A 162 -7.94 -4.40 -2.16
N ALA A 163 -6.95 -4.58 -1.28
CA ALA A 163 -6.81 -5.77 -0.43
C ALA A 163 -7.78 -5.81 0.76
N ILE A 164 -8.46 -4.71 1.08
CA ILE A 164 -9.42 -4.66 2.17
C ILE A 164 -10.70 -5.38 1.77
N THR A 165 -10.98 -6.50 2.44
CA THR A 165 -12.24 -7.26 2.32
C THR A 165 -13.38 -6.64 3.13
N THR A 166 -14.61 -7.12 2.91
CA THR A 166 -15.87 -6.66 3.53
C THR A 166 -15.76 -6.46 5.06
N ASP A 167 -15.17 -7.41 5.79
CA ASP A 167 -15.06 -7.34 7.25
C ASP A 167 -14.18 -6.16 7.75
N GLY A 168 -13.31 -5.65 6.89
CA GLY A 168 -12.41 -4.54 7.18
C GLY A 168 -13.00 -3.17 6.85
N VAL A 169 -14.11 -3.11 6.10
CA VAL A 169 -14.65 -1.86 5.57
C VAL A 169 -15.05 -0.90 6.69
N HIS A 170 -15.66 -1.40 7.78
CA HIS A 170 -16.00 -0.56 8.93
C HIS A 170 -14.77 0.20 9.48
N HIS A 171 -13.67 -0.52 9.68
CA HIS A 171 -12.41 0.04 10.18
C HIS A 171 -11.82 1.05 9.18
N LEU A 172 -11.89 0.71 7.89
CA LEU A 172 -11.43 1.57 6.81
C LEU A 172 -12.20 2.89 6.75
N VAL A 173 -13.53 2.84 6.78
CA VAL A 173 -14.40 4.01 6.71
C VAL A 173 -14.15 4.95 7.89
N GLY A 174 -14.00 4.39 9.10
CA GLY A 174 -13.64 5.17 10.28
C GLY A 174 -12.28 5.87 10.12
N GLU A 175 -11.28 5.18 9.56
CA GLU A 175 -9.97 5.76 9.34
C GLU A 175 -9.94 6.79 8.20
N LEU A 176 -10.53 6.49 7.05
CA LEU A 176 -10.67 7.44 5.95
C LEU A 176 -11.43 8.70 6.37
N GLY A 177 -12.47 8.56 7.20
CA GLY A 177 -13.17 9.68 7.80
C GLY A 177 -12.23 10.61 8.56
N ARG A 178 -11.33 10.07 9.40
CA ARG A 178 -10.31 10.85 10.12
C ARG A 178 -9.34 11.57 9.18
N GLN A 179 -8.97 10.94 8.07
CA GLN A 179 -8.07 11.55 7.09
C GLN A 179 -8.76 12.67 6.28
N MET A 180 -10.02 12.45 5.87
CA MET A 180 -10.82 13.41 5.10
C MET A 180 -11.33 14.58 5.93
N ASP A 181 -11.50 14.41 7.25
CA ASP A 181 -11.97 15.44 8.18
C ASP A 181 -10.84 16.11 8.95
N HIS A 182 -9.60 16.01 8.46
CA HIS A 182 -8.45 16.59 9.14
C HIS A 182 -8.50 18.12 9.13
N ASP A 183 -8.66 18.75 10.31
CA ASP A 183 -8.91 20.19 10.47
C ASP A 183 -7.89 21.09 9.76
N THR A 184 -6.60 20.82 9.96
CA THR A 184 -5.53 21.78 9.63
C THR A 184 -4.84 21.55 8.28
N SER A 185 -5.06 20.41 7.63
CA SER A 185 -4.23 20.00 6.49
C SER A 185 -5.07 19.60 5.29
N ALA A 186 -5.24 20.52 4.34
CA ALA A 186 -5.88 20.25 3.05
C ALA A 186 -5.16 19.12 2.29
N LYS A 187 -3.82 19.01 2.44
CA LYS A 187 -3.02 17.91 1.86
C LYS A 187 -3.43 16.55 2.41
N ARG A 188 -3.60 16.42 3.73
CA ARG A 188 -4.10 15.17 4.33
C ARG A 188 -5.52 14.85 3.88
N ARG A 189 -6.42 15.85 3.86
CA ARG A 189 -7.79 15.67 3.36
C ARG A 189 -7.79 15.18 1.91
N ARG A 190 -6.92 15.73 1.05
CA ARG A 190 -6.78 15.35 -0.35
C ARG A 190 -6.42 13.88 -0.48
N TRP A 191 -5.40 13.44 0.24
CA TRP A 191 -4.97 12.04 0.19
C TRP A 191 -5.96 11.08 0.84
N GLY A 192 -6.71 11.51 1.85
CA GLY A 192 -7.86 10.77 2.36
C GLY A 192 -8.94 10.56 1.29
N CYS A 193 -9.31 11.62 0.56
CA CYS A 193 -10.27 11.53 -0.54
C CYS A 193 -9.74 10.65 -1.68
N TRP A 194 -8.46 10.80 -2.04
CA TRP A 194 -7.83 10.00 -3.08
C TRP A 194 -7.82 8.50 -2.73
N LEU A 195 -7.47 8.14 -1.48
CA LEU A 195 -7.51 6.75 -1.02
C LEU A 195 -8.94 6.18 -1.05
N ALA A 196 -9.95 6.98 -0.68
CA ALA A 196 -11.34 6.56 -0.82
C ALA A 196 -11.67 6.24 -2.29
N GLY A 197 -11.24 7.08 -3.24
CA GLY A 197 -11.35 6.81 -4.67
C GLY A 197 -10.67 5.50 -5.09
N GLN A 198 -9.45 5.23 -4.60
CA GLN A 198 -8.76 3.96 -4.86
C GLN A 198 -9.53 2.76 -4.32
N PHE A 199 -10.11 2.86 -3.12
CA PHE A 199 -10.96 1.81 -2.57
C PHE A 199 -12.17 1.53 -3.46
N PHE A 200 -12.91 2.56 -3.88
CA PHE A 200 -14.08 2.39 -4.76
C PHE A 200 -13.74 1.77 -6.12
N THR A 201 -12.53 2.04 -6.62
CA THR A 201 -12.08 1.59 -7.94
C THR A 201 -11.56 0.15 -7.91
N HIS A 202 -10.83 -0.22 -6.86
CA HIS A 202 -10.06 -1.47 -6.83
C HIS A 202 -10.61 -2.52 -5.87
N SER A 203 -11.44 -2.14 -4.90
CA SER A 203 -11.96 -3.09 -3.91
C SER A 203 -13.03 -4.01 -4.51
N GLN A 204 -13.02 -5.25 -4.04
CA GLN A 204 -14.08 -6.24 -4.26
C GLN A 204 -14.96 -6.42 -3.02
N ALA A 205 -14.79 -5.57 -1.99
CA ALA A 205 -15.58 -5.63 -0.77
C ALA A 205 -17.01 -5.14 -1.00
N SER A 206 -17.97 -5.70 -0.25
CA SER A 206 -19.29 -5.10 -0.14
C SER A 206 -19.25 -3.94 0.85
N PHE A 207 -19.75 -2.78 0.43
CA PHE A 207 -19.75 -1.58 1.28
C PHE A 207 -21.02 -0.73 1.15
N SER A 208 -22.10 -1.25 0.57
CA SER A 208 -23.34 -0.49 0.33
C SER A 208 -23.89 0.20 1.59
N GLU A 209 -23.80 -0.45 2.75
CA GLU A 209 -24.24 0.13 4.04
C GLU A 209 -23.44 1.37 4.47
N TYR A 210 -22.21 1.53 3.96
CA TYR A 210 -21.34 2.66 4.27
C TYR A 210 -21.43 3.80 3.25
N VAL A 211 -22.14 3.63 2.14
CA VAL A 211 -22.27 4.65 1.09
C VAL A 211 -22.76 5.99 1.65
N PRO A 212 -23.79 6.08 2.50
CA PRO A 212 -24.26 7.35 3.03
C PRO A 212 -23.20 8.11 3.85
N VAL A 213 -22.41 7.40 4.65
CA VAL A 213 -21.36 8.03 5.47
C VAL A 213 -20.15 8.45 4.63
N MET A 214 -19.78 7.67 3.61
CA MET A 214 -18.71 8.03 2.69
C MET A 214 -19.10 9.23 1.82
N LEU A 215 -20.35 9.28 1.33
CA LEU A 215 -20.90 10.44 0.65
C LEU A 215 -20.89 11.68 1.54
N LYS A 216 -21.31 11.56 2.80
CA LYS A 216 -21.25 12.68 3.76
C LYS A 216 -19.83 13.24 3.87
N PHE A 217 -18.82 12.39 4.02
CA PHE A 217 -17.43 12.83 4.09
C PHE A 217 -17.00 13.56 2.80
N LEU A 218 -17.24 12.98 1.62
CA LEU A 218 -16.82 13.58 0.35
C LEU A 218 -17.58 14.88 0.03
N LEU A 219 -18.90 14.90 0.21
CA LEU A 219 -19.72 16.08 -0.07
C LEU A 219 -19.35 17.28 0.82
N SER A 220 -18.92 17.02 2.05
CA SER A 220 -18.43 18.06 2.95
C SER A 220 -17.13 18.73 2.48
N ARG A 221 -16.48 18.21 1.43
CA ARG A 221 -15.26 18.75 0.81
C ARG A 221 -15.49 19.42 -0.55
N VAL A 222 -16.70 19.37 -1.10
CA VAL A 222 -17.00 19.96 -2.44
C VAL A 222 -16.91 21.49 -2.44
N ALA A 223 -17.01 22.14 -1.27
CA ALA A 223 -16.84 23.58 -1.12
C ALA A 223 -15.40 24.03 -0.82
N GLU A 224 -14.43 23.12 -0.83
CA GLU A 224 -13.03 23.44 -0.58
C GLU A 224 -12.44 24.31 -1.69
N SER A 225 -11.65 25.31 -1.30
CA SER A 225 -10.99 26.23 -2.26
C SER A 225 -9.71 25.63 -2.88
N ASP A 226 -9.15 24.61 -2.24
CA ASP A 226 -7.95 23.92 -2.72
C ASP A 226 -8.29 23.04 -3.93
N ARG A 227 -7.80 23.43 -5.12
CA ARG A 227 -8.12 22.74 -6.38
C ARG A 227 -7.69 21.27 -6.39
N PRO A 228 -6.48 20.89 -5.94
CA PRO A 228 -6.07 19.49 -5.92
C PRO A 228 -6.93 18.61 -4.99
N LEU A 229 -7.35 19.13 -3.83
CA LEU A 229 -8.33 18.47 -2.95
C LEU A 229 -9.69 18.31 -3.63
N LEU A 230 -10.20 19.38 -4.26
CA LEU A 230 -11.48 19.32 -4.96
C LEU A 230 -11.46 18.27 -6.08
N GLN A 231 -10.37 18.21 -6.86
CA GLN A 231 -10.21 17.20 -7.91
C GLN A 231 -10.24 15.79 -7.33
N ALA A 232 -9.46 15.51 -6.28
CA ALA A 232 -9.46 14.20 -5.63
C ALA A 232 -10.84 13.83 -5.06
N THR A 233 -11.59 14.82 -4.57
CA THR A 233 -12.96 14.63 -4.07
C THR A 233 -13.92 14.26 -5.21
N VAL A 234 -13.85 14.97 -6.33
CA VAL A 234 -14.68 14.71 -7.52
C VAL A 234 -14.36 13.34 -8.11
N ASP A 235 -13.09 13.00 -8.25
CA ASP A 235 -12.67 11.69 -8.77
C ASP A 235 -13.18 10.55 -7.87
N ALA A 236 -13.11 10.72 -6.55
CA ALA A 236 -13.64 9.74 -5.60
C ALA A 236 -15.17 9.62 -5.67
N LEU A 237 -15.90 10.72 -5.82
CA LEU A 237 -17.35 10.72 -6.02
C LEU A 237 -17.74 10.03 -7.34
N GLN A 238 -16.99 10.27 -8.41
CA GLN A 238 -17.19 9.59 -9.69
C GLN A 238 -16.97 8.09 -9.57
N ALA A 239 -15.86 7.67 -8.94
CA ALA A 239 -15.59 6.26 -8.69
C ALA A 239 -16.70 5.59 -7.87
N LEU A 240 -17.18 6.27 -6.82
CA LEU A 240 -18.31 5.78 -6.02
C LEU A 240 -19.60 5.63 -6.85
N ALA A 241 -19.92 6.64 -7.67
CA ALA A 241 -21.08 6.64 -8.58
C ALA A 241 -21.03 5.51 -9.62
N THR A 242 -19.84 5.13 -10.07
CA THR A 242 -19.67 4.01 -11.01
C THR A 242 -19.76 2.64 -10.35
N THR A 243 -19.38 2.54 -9.07
CA THR A 243 -19.31 1.25 -8.36
C THR A 243 -20.64 0.86 -7.71
N VAL A 244 -21.44 1.84 -7.26
CA VAL A 244 -22.70 1.60 -6.55
C VAL A 244 -23.89 1.64 -7.53
N PRO A 245 -24.78 0.63 -7.56
CA PRO A 245 -25.97 0.67 -8.40
C PRO A 245 -26.92 1.80 -8.01
N ALA A 246 -27.69 2.35 -8.97
CA ALA A 246 -28.59 3.48 -8.75
C ALA A 246 -29.66 3.27 -7.65
N GLY A 247 -29.95 2.03 -7.25
CA GLY A 247 -30.91 1.71 -6.19
C GLY A 247 -30.36 1.75 -4.76
N ASP A 248 -29.04 1.89 -4.60
CA ASP A 248 -28.33 1.89 -3.31
C ASP A 248 -27.90 3.31 -2.86
N PHE A 249 -28.32 4.35 -3.60
CA PHE A 249 -28.08 5.78 -3.31
C PHE A 249 -29.22 6.43 -2.54
#